data_AF-A0A537UB08-F1
#
_entry.id   AF-A0A537UB08-F1
#
_cell.length_a   1.000
_cell.length_b   1.000
_cell.length_c   1.000
_cell.angle_alpha   90.00
_cell.angle_beta   90.00
_cell.angle_gamma   90.00
#
_symmetry.space_group_name_H-M   'P 1'
#
loop_
_entity.id
_entity.type
_entity.pdbx_description
1 polymer ?
#
loop_
_entity_poly.entity_id
_entity_poly.type
_entity_poly.pdbx_seq_one_letter_code
_entity_poly.pdbx_strand_id
1 'polypeptide(L)'
;SGRFNPGEKLVFWFALGAGVAVIISGYLLMFPFYVTNIAGMQLAQVVHAVVAVMFVAVIIAHIYIGTLGMEGAFEAMTTGDVDLNWAKEHHDVWLEEQLSKGRVSARSGQSSAAPAE
;
A
#
# COMPACT_ATOMS: atom_id res chain seq x y z
N SER A 1 9.33 3.64 13.50
CA SER A 1 9.52 3.36 12.04
C SER A 1 9.69 4.67 11.28
N GLY A 2 10.34 4.67 10.12
CA GLY A 2 10.31 5.83 9.20
C GLY A 2 8.89 6.06 8.64
N ARG A 3 8.73 6.86 7.57
CA ARG A 3 7.38 7.22 7.06
C ARG A 3 6.49 6.02 6.66
N PHE A 4 7.09 4.90 6.26
CA PHE A 4 6.37 3.66 5.94
C PHE A 4 6.92 2.50 6.75
N ASN A 5 6.04 1.63 7.22
CA ASN A 5 6.44 0.41 7.92
C ASN A 5 6.95 -0.67 6.92
N PRO A 6 7.67 -1.71 7.39
CA PRO A 6 8.19 -2.76 6.52
C PRO A 6 7.10 -3.54 5.76
N GLY A 7 5.93 -3.74 6.36
CA GLY A 7 4.78 -4.42 5.75
C GLY A 7 4.17 -3.61 4.61
N GLU A 8 3.96 -2.31 4.79
CA GLU A 8 3.51 -1.37 3.76
C GLU A 8 4.48 -1.36 2.58
N LYS A 9 5.79 -1.36 2.85
CA LYS A 9 6.81 -1.43 1.80
C LYS A 9 6.76 -2.77 1.05
N LEU A 10 6.52 -3.88 1.75
CA LEU A 10 6.35 -5.20 1.11
C LEU A 10 5.11 -5.21 0.21
N VAL A 11 3.97 -4.74 0.71
CA VAL A 11 2.72 -4.64 -0.07
C VAL A 11 2.92 -3.77 -1.30
N PHE A 12 3.63 -2.64 -1.17
CA PHE A 12 3.98 -1.78 -2.31
C PHE A 12 4.78 -2.54 -3.39
N TRP A 13 5.87 -3.21 -3.02
CA TRP A 13 6.71 -3.93 -3.99
C TRP A 13 5.99 -5.12 -4.61
N PHE A 14 5.21 -5.84 -3.82
CA PHE A 14 4.36 -6.92 -4.31
C PHE A 14 3.34 -6.39 -5.31
N ALA A 15 2.64 -5.30 -4.99
CA ALA A 15 1.62 -4.73 -5.87
C ALA A 15 2.20 -4.23 -7.20
N LEU A 16 3.37 -3.59 -7.15
CA LEU A 16 4.09 -3.17 -8.35
C LEU A 16 4.47 -4.37 -9.22
N GLY A 17 5.08 -5.40 -8.64
CA GLY A 17 5.51 -6.60 -9.36
C GLY A 17 4.33 -7.39 -9.93
N ALA A 18 3.29 -7.60 -9.13
CA ALA A 18 2.06 -8.28 -9.55
C ALA A 18 1.35 -7.52 -10.68
N GLY A 19 1.25 -6.19 -10.57
CA GLY A 19 0.68 -5.35 -11.61
C GLY A 19 1.42 -5.47 -12.94
N VAL A 20 2.75 -5.42 -12.93
CA VAL A 20 3.57 -5.61 -14.14
C VAL A 20 3.37 -7.01 -14.74
N ALA A 21 3.36 -8.06 -13.92
CA ALA A 21 3.13 -9.43 -14.39
C ALA A 21 1.75 -9.62 -15.01
N VAL A 22 0.70 -9.04 -14.41
CA VAL A 22 -0.68 -9.06 -14.93
C VAL A 22 -0.78 -8.29 -16.25
N ILE A 23 -0.13 -7.13 -16.37
CA ILE A 23 -0.10 -6.35 -17.63
C ILE A 23 0.55 -7.15 -18.75
N ILE A 24 1.74 -7.72 -18.52
CA ILE A 24 2.46 -8.47 -19.56
C ILE A 24 1.69 -9.72 -19.98
N SER A 25 1.25 -10.53 -19.01
CA SER A 25 0.49 -11.74 -19.30
C SER A 25 -0.87 -11.43 -19.92
N GLY A 26 -1.56 -10.39 -19.46
CA GLY A 26 -2.84 -9.94 -20.03
C GLY A 26 -2.70 -9.46 -21.47
N TYR A 27 -1.62 -8.74 -21.79
CA TYR A 27 -1.31 -8.32 -23.16
C TYR A 27 -1.10 -9.54 -24.09
N LEU A 28 -0.33 -10.53 -23.65
CA LEU A 28 -0.14 -11.77 -24.41
C LEU A 28 -1.46 -12.53 -24.65
N LEU A 29 -2.34 -12.54 -23.64
CA LEU A 29 -3.65 -13.19 -23.73
C LEU A 29 -4.64 -12.45 -24.64
N MET A 30 -4.54 -11.12 -24.71
CA MET A 30 -5.39 -10.28 -25.57
C MET A 30 -5.08 -10.46 -27.06
N PHE A 31 -3.82 -10.72 -27.40
CA PHE A 31 -3.36 -10.93 -28.78
C PHE A 31 -2.77 -12.33 -28.96
N PRO A 32 -3.62 -13.37 -29.00
CA PRO A 32 -3.16 -14.75 -29.07
C PRO A 32 -2.33 -14.99 -30.34
N PHE A 33 -1.21 -15.70 -30.17
CA PHE A 33 -0.31 -16.12 -31.25
C PHE A 33 0.50 -15.03 -31.97
N TYR A 34 0.39 -13.76 -31.57
CA TYR A 34 1.20 -12.68 -32.16
C TYR A 34 2.65 -12.71 -31.68
N VAL A 35 2.88 -13.02 -30.41
CA VAL A 35 4.21 -12.97 -29.78
C VAL A 35 4.69 -14.36 -29.35
N THR A 36 3.76 -15.29 -29.07
CA THR A 36 4.08 -16.61 -28.50
C THR A 36 3.28 -17.73 -29.16
N ASN A 37 3.72 -18.97 -28.99
CA ASN A 37 2.99 -20.17 -29.42
C ASN A 37 2.04 -20.71 -28.32
N ILE A 38 1.42 -21.86 -28.58
CA ILE A 38 0.50 -22.55 -27.65
C ILE A 38 1.09 -22.70 -26.24
N ALA A 39 2.34 -23.13 -26.13
CA ALA A 39 2.97 -23.36 -24.83
C ALA A 39 3.10 -22.04 -24.03
N GLY A 40 3.50 -20.95 -24.68
CA GLY A 40 3.58 -19.67 -23.98
C GLY A 40 2.22 -19.04 -23.70
N MET A 41 1.18 -19.33 -24.49
CA MET A 41 -0.20 -18.94 -24.13
C MET A 41 -0.69 -19.65 -22.87
N GLN A 42 -0.42 -20.96 -22.73
CA GLN A 42 -0.73 -21.71 -21.52
C GLN A 42 0.03 -21.16 -20.31
N LEU A 43 1.32 -20.86 -20.47
CA LEU A 43 2.11 -20.25 -19.41
C LEU A 43 1.56 -18.86 -19.03
N ALA A 44 1.26 -18.00 -20.00
CA ALA A 44 0.68 -16.68 -19.76
C ALA A 44 -0.64 -16.78 -18.99
N GLN A 45 -1.49 -17.76 -19.33
CA GLN A 45 -2.76 -17.97 -18.64
C GLN A 45 -2.58 -18.42 -17.18
N VAL A 46 -1.69 -19.39 -16.93
CA VAL A 46 -1.41 -19.85 -15.56
C VAL A 46 -0.80 -18.72 -14.72
N VAL A 47 0.18 -18.02 -15.26
CA VAL A 47 0.81 -16.88 -14.59
C VAL A 47 -0.22 -15.79 -14.29
N HIS A 48 -1.04 -15.40 -15.27
CA HIS A 48 -2.05 -14.37 -15.09
C HIS A 48 -3.05 -14.77 -14.00
N ALA A 49 -3.59 -16.00 -14.05
CA ALA A 49 -4.58 -16.46 -13.10
C ALA A 49 -4.02 -16.53 -11.67
N VAL A 50 -2.83 -17.10 -11.49
CA VAL A 50 -2.20 -17.22 -10.16
C VAL A 50 -1.89 -15.84 -9.59
N VAL A 51 -1.25 -14.96 -10.39
CA VAL A 51 -0.90 -13.62 -9.91
C VAL A 51 -2.16 -12.80 -9.62
N ALA A 52 -3.20 -12.88 -10.46
CA ALA A 52 -4.45 -12.16 -10.24
C ALA A 52 -5.14 -12.59 -8.94
N VAL A 53 -5.22 -13.89 -8.65
CA VAL A 53 -5.80 -14.39 -7.39
C VAL A 53 -5.01 -13.90 -6.18
N MET A 54 -3.68 -14.00 -6.22
CA MET A 54 -2.82 -13.49 -5.15
C MET A 54 -2.95 -11.97 -4.99
N PHE A 55 -3.08 -11.24 -6.09
CA PHE A 55 -3.23 -9.78 -6.08
C PHE A 55 -4.54 -9.35 -5.44
N VAL A 56 -5.65 -10.03 -5.76
CA VAL A 56 -6.95 -9.81 -5.10
C VAL A 56 -6.85 -10.09 -3.60
N ALA A 57 -6.20 -11.19 -3.19
CA ALA A 57 -6.04 -11.51 -1.77
C ALA A 57 -5.26 -10.41 -1.01
N VAL A 58 -4.19 -9.88 -1.61
CA VAL A 58 -3.41 -8.78 -1.01
C VAL A 58 -4.19 -7.47 -0.99
N ILE A 59 -4.99 -7.17 -2.01
CA ILE A 59 -5.87 -5.99 -2.00
C ILE A 59 -6.87 -6.07 -0.84
N ILE A 60 -7.47 -7.24 -0.61
CA ILE A 60 -8.38 -7.45 0.53
C ILE A 60 -7.64 -7.21 1.85
N ALA A 61 -6.44 -7.78 2.01
CA ALA A 61 -5.62 -7.57 3.20
C ALA A 61 -5.23 -6.09 3.40
N HIS A 62 -4.90 -5.38 2.31
CA HIS A 62 -4.56 -3.96 2.33
C HIS A 62 -5.75 -3.10 2.76
N ILE A 63 -6.93 -3.37 2.21
CA ILE A 63 -8.17 -2.68 2.60
C ILE A 63 -8.48 -2.94 4.08
N TYR A 64 -8.33 -4.19 4.55
CA TYR A 64 -8.57 -4.53 5.95
C TYR A 64 -7.65 -3.75 6.90
N ILE A 65 -6.34 -3.75 6.65
CA ILE A 65 -5.37 -3.04 7.49
C ILE A 65 -5.60 -1.52 7.43
N GLY A 66 -5.93 -0.98 6.25
CA GLY A 66 -6.17 0.45 6.05
C GLY A 66 -7.51 0.96 6.59
N THR A 67 -8.45 0.07 6.96
CA THR A 67 -9.77 0.46 7.46
C THR A 67 -10.00 0.06 8.91
N LEU A 68 -9.90 -1.23 9.21
CA LEU A 68 -10.24 -1.80 10.52
C LEU A 68 -9.01 -2.18 11.34
N GLY A 69 -7.90 -2.50 10.67
CA GLY A 69 -6.69 -3.00 11.33
C GLY A 69 -5.83 -1.92 11.99
N MET A 70 -6.04 -0.64 11.66
CA MET A 70 -5.35 0.50 12.28
C MET A 70 -6.34 1.66 12.44
N GLU A 71 -6.64 2.02 13.68
CA GLU A 71 -7.53 3.14 13.99
C GLU A 71 -6.92 4.46 13.48
N GLY A 72 -7.77 5.32 12.93
CA GLY A 72 -7.36 6.61 12.34
C GLY A 72 -6.63 6.52 11.00
N ALA A 73 -6.21 5.33 10.53
CA ALA A 73 -5.47 5.19 9.26
C ALA A 73 -6.31 5.57 8.03
N PHE A 74 -7.60 5.23 8.03
CA PHE A 74 -8.52 5.59 6.95
C PHE A 74 -8.73 7.11 6.88
N GLU A 75 -8.98 7.75 8.03
CA GLU A 75 -9.19 9.20 8.13
C GLU A 75 -7.92 9.98 7.75
N ALA A 76 -6.76 9.47 8.15
CA ALA A 76 -5.48 10.00 7.71
C ALA A 76 -5.28 9.92 6.19
N MET A 77 -5.75 8.85 5.55
CA MET A 77 -5.67 8.69 4.09
C MET A 77 -6.61 9.64 3.34
N THR A 78 -7.78 9.94 3.91
CA THR A 78 -8.76 10.85 3.29
C THR A 78 -8.47 12.32 3.52
N THR A 79 -8.07 12.68 4.75
CA THR A 79 -7.87 14.07 5.17
C THR A 79 -6.44 14.55 4.84
N GLY A 80 -5.48 13.62 4.83
CA GLY A 80 -4.05 13.90 4.61
C GLY A 80 -3.30 14.32 5.88
N ASP A 81 -4.01 14.47 7.00
CA ASP A 81 -3.46 14.85 8.30
C ASP A 81 -3.47 13.67 9.27
N VAL A 82 -2.46 13.60 10.13
CA VAL A 82 -2.33 12.61 11.21
C VAL A 82 -2.12 13.30 12.53
N ASP A 83 -2.72 12.76 13.60
CA ASP A 83 -2.51 13.29 14.94
C ASP A 83 -1.07 13.02 15.44
N LEU A 84 -0.57 13.90 16.31
CA LEU A 84 0.80 13.82 16.82
C LEU A 84 1.04 12.60 17.72
N ASN A 85 0.04 12.14 18.46
CA ASN A 85 0.14 10.94 19.30
C ASN A 85 0.15 9.67 18.45
N TRP A 86 -0.72 9.54 17.44
CA TRP A 86 -0.65 8.42 16.50
C TRP A 86 0.69 8.38 15.76
N ALA A 87 1.21 9.54 15.35
CA ALA A 87 2.53 9.65 14.74
C ALA A 87 3.65 9.22 15.71
N LYS A 88 3.56 9.52 17.02
CA LYS A 88 4.51 9.00 18.01
C LYS A 88 4.43 7.48 18.14
N GLU A 89 3.24 6.92 18.15
CA GLU A 89 3.03 5.51 18.42
C GLU A 89 3.41 4.62 17.21
N HIS A 90 3.13 5.07 15.99
CA HIS A 90 3.32 4.26 14.78
C HIS A 90 4.56 4.69 13.95
N HIS A 91 4.96 5.97 14.03
CA HIS A 91 5.99 6.57 13.17
C HIS A 91 6.91 7.55 13.90
N ASP A 92 7.36 7.19 15.11
CA ASP A 92 8.27 7.94 15.99
C ASP A 92 9.46 8.61 15.27
N VAL A 93 10.23 7.85 14.49
CA VAL A 93 11.42 8.33 13.76
C VAL A 93 11.04 9.36 12.71
N TRP A 94 9.89 9.18 12.04
CA TRP A 94 9.40 10.18 11.08
C TRP A 94 8.94 11.46 11.77
N LEU A 95 8.32 11.36 12.94
CA LEU A 95 7.92 12.54 13.72
C LEU A 95 9.13 13.35 14.18
N GLU A 96 10.17 12.69 14.69
CA GLU A 96 11.44 13.34 15.08
C GLU A 96 12.10 14.07 13.89
N GLU A 97 12.08 13.46 12.71
CA GLU A 97 12.54 14.12 11.48
C GLU A 97 11.72 15.37 11.12
N GLN A 98 10.40 15.35 11.33
CA GLN A 98 9.54 16.48 10.96
C GLN A 98 9.66 17.64 11.97
N LEU A 99 9.85 17.32 13.26
CA LEU A 99 10.16 18.28 14.30
C LEU A 99 11.54 18.92 14.08
N SER A 100 12.57 18.12 13.77
CA SER A 100 13.92 18.63 13.48
C SER A 100 13.98 19.48 12.22
N LYS A 101 13.16 19.20 11.21
CA LYS A 101 13.01 20.02 9.99
C LYS A 101 12.17 21.28 10.20
N GLY A 102 11.64 21.54 11.41
CA GLY A 102 10.80 22.70 11.73
C GLY A 102 9.46 22.74 10.98
N ARG A 103 9.04 21.61 10.38
CA ARG A 103 7.79 21.50 9.60
C ARG A 103 6.56 21.34 10.49
N VAL A 104 6.77 20.97 11.75
CA VAL A 104 5.74 20.83 12.77
C VAL A 104 6.22 21.58 14.01
N SER A 105 5.42 22.54 14.49
CA SER A 105 5.69 23.22 15.77
C SER A 105 5.12 22.38 16.90
N ALA A 106 5.90 22.10 17.96
CA ALA A 106 5.47 21.35 19.13
C ALA A 106 4.21 21.93 19.84
N ARG A 107 3.77 23.14 19.43
CA ARG A 107 2.58 23.85 19.92
C ARG A 107 1.29 23.59 19.13
N SER A 108 1.32 22.87 18.00
CA SER A 108 0.14 22.69 17.13
C SER A 108 -0.83 21.58 17.60
N GLY A 109 -0.51 20.87 18.69
CA GLY A 109 -1.29 19.72 19.19
C GLY A 109 -2.62 20.04 19.89
N GLN A 110 -3.35 21.09 19.47
CA GLN A 110 -4.65 21.45 20.08
C GLN A 110 -5.81 21.63 19.08
N SER A 111 -5.62 21.40 17.77
CA SER A 111 -6.72 21.59 16.81
C SER A 111 -7.07 20.31 16.07
N SER A 112 -8.13 19.65 16.56
CA SER A 112 -9.13 18.91 15.79
C SER A 112 -8.82 17.51 15.23
N ALA A 113 -8.24 16.61 16.02
CA ALA A 113 -8.48 15.17 15.82
C ALA A 113 -9.00 14.58 17.14
N ALA A 114 -10.15 13.90 17.08
CA ALA A 114 -10.77 13.28 18.25
C ALA A 114 -9.80 12.25 18.88
N PRO A 115 -9.77 12.12 20.21
CA PRO A 115 -8.91 11.15 20.86
C PRO A 115 -9.33 9.75 20.43
N ALA A 116 -8.38 8.94 19.98
CA ALA A 116 -8.55 7.49 19.95
C ALA A 116 -8.53 7.02 21.41
N GLU A 117 -9.66 6.48 21.87
CA GLU A 117 -9.75 5.64 23.07
C GLU A 117 -9.59 4.17 22.66
#